data_AF-A0A5N5LBA1-F1
#
_entry.id   AF-A0A5N5LBA1-F1
#
_cell.length_a   1.000
_cell.length_b   1.000
_cell.length_c   1.000
_cell.angle_alpha   90.00
_cell.angle_beta   90.00
_cell.angle_gamma   90.00
#
_symmetry.space_group_name_H-M   'P 1'
#
loop_
_entity.id
_entity.type
_entity.pdbx_description
1 polymer ?
#
loop_
_entity_poly.entity_id
_entity_poly.type
_entity_poly.pdbx_seq_one_letter_code
_entity_poly.pdbx_strand_id
1 'polypeptide(L)'
;MDWKQTDRSREDSKHPAPCALWPVDLKLTHTDCNPGNTLVHFQGQYATICELDYNILQVEIQNVPKTTVSMEVGDLCLVEDLLSSRWYRGRVQNKSGDLFDVFLLDHGNILTVGPNHLSTISDSLLMLPPKIVCGFIANVLPVQECWDQPSEAYFSSLIGRQIKGYIHGLLPYKVLILEVPEITKDLIRLSLGRHVDTDTFLLLVELVIEVPIQQSLALSWLLDRRKELE
;
A
#
# COMPACT_ATOMS: atom_id res chain seq x y z
N MET A 1 25.28 61.82 -14.02
CA MET A 1 25.24 61.34 -12.63
C MET A 1 24.35 60.11 -12.62
N ASP A 2 24.97 58.94 -12.48
CA ASP A 2 24.30 57.67 -12.20
C ASP A 2 23.53 57.76 -10.89
N TRP A 3 22.31 57.22 -10.87
CA TRP A 3 21.80 56.44 -9.74
C TRP A 3 20.87 55.34 -10.27
N LYS A 4 21.35 54.09 -10.17
CA LYS A 4 20.52 52.88 -10.23
C LYS A 4 19.53 52.90 -9.07
N GLN A 5 18.26 52.56 -9.33
CA GLN A 5 17.40 51.96 -8.31
C GLN A 5 16.87 50.63 -8.84
N THR A 6 17.34 49.60 -8.17
CA THR A 6 16.96 48.20 -8.19
C THR A 6 15.56 47.97 -7.61
N ASP A 7 14.89 47.00 -8.22
CA ASP A 7 14.12 45.92 -7.59
C ASP A 7 12.86 46.24 -6.75
N ARG A 8 11.72 45.73 -7.24
CA ARG A 8 10.90 44.77 -6.50
C ARG A 8 10.05 44.01 -7.51
N SER A 9 10.64 42.97 -8.09
CA SER A 9 9.85 41.87 -8.62
C SER A 9 8.92 41.38 -7.51
N ARG A 10 7.61 41.40 -7.78
CA ARG A 10 6.66 40.60 -6.99
C ARG A 10 7.12 39.16 -7.13
N GLU A 11 7.68 38.63 -6.05
CA GLU A 11 7.78 37.19 -5.82
C GLU A 11 6.34 36.67 -5.78
N ASP A 12 5.80 36.31 -6.95
CA ASP A 12 4.79 35.27 -6.99
C ASP A 12 5.48 34.02 -6.46
N SER A 13 5.22 33.78 -5.18
CA SER A 13 5.46 32.54 -4.46
C SER A 13 5.14 31.37 -5.38
N LYS A 14 6.18 30.82 -6.01
CA LYS A 14 6.18 29.51 -6.66
C LYS A 14 6.00 28.48 -5.57
N HIS A 15 4.78 28.36 -5.05
CA HIS A 15 4.34 27.10 -4.50
C HIS A 15 4.38 26.10 -5.66
N PRO A 16 5.12 24.99 -5.55
CA PRO A 16 4.98 23.91 -6.50
C PRO A 16 3.50 23.55 -6.55
N ALA A 17 2.95 23.41 -7.75
CA ALA A 17 1.63 22.81 -7.91
C ALA A 17 1.61 21.50 -7.10
N PRO A 18 0.54 21.20 -6.33
CA PRO A 18 0.50 20.00 -5.51
C PRO A 18 0.85 18.80 -6.40
N CYS A 19 1.86 18.06 -5.95
CA CYS A 19 2.42 16.89 -6.61
C CYS A 19 1.30 16.07 -7.25
N ALA A 20 1.47 15.71 -8.53
CA ALA A 20 0.46 15.01 -9.31
C ALA A 20 -0.14 13.83 -8.52
N LEU A 21 -1.41 13.99 -8.13
CA LEU A 21 -2.20 12.96 -7.47
C LEU A 21 -2.47 11.84 -8.46
N TRP A 22 -2.17 10.59 -8.09
CA TRP A 22 -2.35 9.43 -8.95
C TRP A 22 -3.70 8.78 -8.64
N PRO A 23 -4.71 8.88 -9.54
CA PRO A 23 -6.01 8.28 -9.29
C PRO A 23 -5.90 6.76 -9.30
N VAL A 24 -6.60 6.11 -8.38
CA VAL A 24 -6.74 4.65 -8.34
C VAL A 24 -8.19 4.25 -8.08
N ASP A 25 -8.57 3.11 -8.66
CA ASP A 25 -9.84 2.45 -8.41
C ASP A 25 -9.56 1.07 -7.84
N LEU A 26 -9.99 0.85 -6.59
CA LEU A 26 -9.71 -0.35 -5.83
C LEU A 26 -11.01 -0.95 -5.30
N LYS A 27 -11.13 -2.27 -5.37
CA LYS A 27 -12.06 -3.01 -4.52
C LYS A 27 -11.38 -3.30 -3.19
N LEU A 28 -11.93 -2.79 -2.08
CA LEU A 28 -11.40 -3.09 -0.75
C LEU A 28 -11.63 -4.57 -0.42
N THR A 29 -10.61 -5.23 0.10
CA THR A 29 -10.66 -6.64 0.51
C THR A 29 -10.50 -6.80 2.02
N HIS A 30 -9.84 -5.84 2.67
CA HIS A 30 -9.66 -5.83 4.11
C HIS A 30 -9.50 -4.40 4.62
N THR A 31 -9.91 -4.16 5.87
CA THR A 31 -9.64 -2.93 6.61
C THR A 31 -9.27 -3.29 8.03
N ASP A 32 -8.25 -2.66 8.58
CA ASP A 32 -7.87 -2.76 9.99
C ASP A 32 -7.96 -1.36 10.61
N CYS A 33 -9.05 -1.16 11.35
CA CYS A 33 -9.32 0.06 12.10
C CYS A 33 -9.49 -0.34 13.58
N ASN A 34 -8.38 -0.44 14.30
CA ASN A 34 -8.39 -0.82 15.70
C ASN A 34 -8.08 0.38 16.63
N PRO A 35 -8.56 0.37 17.88
CA PRO A 35 -8.30 1.47 18.82
C PRO A 35 -6.82 1.66 19.19
N GLY A 36 -5.98 0.63 19.00
CA GLY A 36 -4.55 0.67 19.30
C GLY A 36 -3.71 1.37 18.23
N ASN A 37 -4.26 1.55 17.03
CA ASN A 37 -3.58 2.11 15.87
C ASN A 37 -4.27 3.40 15.44
N THR A 38 -3.53 4.49 15.35
CA THR A 38 -4.06 5.76 14.82
C THR A 38 -4.35 5.67 13.31
N LEU A 39 -3.51 4.94 12.57
CA LEU A 39 -3.64 4.78 11.13
C LEU A 39 -4.58 3.63 10.79
N VAL A 40 -5.48 3.84 9.82
CA VAL A 40 -6.38 2.80 9.30
C VAL A 40 -5.70 2.10 8.14
N HIS A 41 -5.30 0.85 8.34
CA HIS A 41 -4.72 0.03 7.29
C HIS A 41 -5.81 -0.57 6.39
N PHE A 42 -5.53 -0.71 5.10
CA PHE A 42 -6.41 -1.36 4.15
C PHE A 42 -5.65 -2.35 3.27
N GLN A 43 -6.39 -3.32 2.74
CA GLN A 43 -5.99 -4.08 1.57
C GLN A 43 -7.03 -3.90 0.47
N GLY A 44 -6.59 -3.93 -0.78
CA GLY A 44 -7.48 -3.86 -1.92
C GLY A 44 -6.92 -4.54 -3.16
N GLN A 45 -7.75 -4.60 -4.19
CA GLN A 45 -7.44 -5.12 -5.52
C GLN A 45 -7.79 -4.07 -6.55
N TYR A 46 -6.94 -3.85 -7.55
CA TYR A 46 -7.32 -3.01 -8.68
C TYR A 46 -8.54 -3.59 -9.39
N ALA A 47 -9.49 -2.72 -9.73
CA ALA A 47 -10.70 -3.12 -10.46
C ALA A 47 -10.39 -3.75 -11.84
N THR A 48 -9.21 -3.50 -12.39
CA THR A 48 -8.76 -3.98 -13.71
C THR A 48 -8.00 -5.31 -13.68
N ILE A 49 -7.93 -6.01 -12.55
CA ILE A 49 -7.24 -7.29 -12.44
C ILE A 49 -7.95 -8.36 -13.30
N CYS A 50 -7.15 -9.14 -14.04
CA CYS A 50 -7.60 -10.32 -14.77
C CYS A 50 -7.41 -11.58 -13.92
N GLU A 51 -8.50 -12.13 -13.37
CA GLU A 51 -8.43 -13.34 -12.53
C GLU A 51 -7.78 -14.53 -13.23
N LEU A 52 -7.96 -14.66 -14.54
CA LEU A 52 -7.40 -15.77 -15.31
C LEU A 52 -5.87 -15.77 -15.31
N ASP A 53 -5.24 -14.60 -15.43
CA ASP A 53 -3.78 -14.48 -15.45
C ASP A 53 -3.18 -14.94 -14.11
N TYR A 54 -3.78 -14.54 -12.99
CA TYR A 54 -3.35 -14.98 -11.66
C TYR A 54 -3.63 -16.46 -11.41
N ASN A 55 -4.70 -17.03 -11.98
CA ASN A 55 -4.96 -18.47 -11.90
C ASN A 55 -3.90 -19.27 -12.67
N ILE A 56 -3.48 -18.81 -13.85
CA ILE A 56 -2.40 -19.43 -14.62
C ILE A 56 -1.09 -19.33 -13.84
N LEU A 57 -0.75 -18.14 -13.34
CA LEU A 57 0.44 -17.93 -12.52
C LEU A 57 0.46 -18.84 -11.30
N GLN A 58 -0.68 -19.03 -10.63
CA GLN A 58 -0.78 -19.92 -9.47
C GLN A 58 -0.44 -21.38 -9.83
N VAL A 59 -0.83 -21.84 -11.02
CA VAL A 59 -0.47 -23.18 -11.54
C VAL A 59 1.03 -23.24 -11.84
N GLU A 60 1.60 -22.23 -12.48
CA GLU A 60 3.04 -22.16 -12.76
C GLU A 60 3.87 -22.23 -11.47
N ILE A 61 3.49 -21.46 -10.45
CA ILE A 61 4.14 -21.46 -9.13
C ILE A 61 4.18 -22.87 -8.53
N GLN A 62 3.15 -23.71 -8.71
CA GLN A 62 3.19 -25.07 -8.16
C GLN A 62 4.26 -25.92 -8.84
N ASN A 63 4.49 -25.71 -10.14
CA ASN A 63 5.29 -26.60 -10.98
C ASN A 63 6.77 -26.18 -11.11
N VAL A 64 7.15 -24.96 -10.74
CA VAL A 64 8.56 -24.55 -10.76
C VAL A 64 9.40 -25.29 -9.71
N PRO A 65 10.70 -25.57 -9.96
CA PRO A 65 11.59 -26.10 -8.94
C PRO A 65 11.66 -25.18 -7.71
N LYS A 66 11.67 -25.76 -6.51
CA LYS A 66 11.81 -25.03 -5.25
C LYS A 66 13.24 -25.18 -4.73
N THR A 67 13.90 -24.05 -4.50
CA THR A 67 15.30 -24.00 -4.07
C THR A 67 15.41 -23.19 -2.80
N THR A 68 15.87 -23.83 -1.73
CA THR A 68 16.05 -23.19 -0.43
C THR A 68 17.22 -22.22 -0.45
N VAL A 69 17.03 -21.07 0.19
CA VAL A 69 17.93 -19.91 0.18
C VAL A 69 17.76 -19.16 1.51
N SER A 70 18.82 -18.46 1.94
CA SER A 70 18.70 -17.52 3.06
C SER A 70 17.93 -16.29 2.62
N MET A 71 16.86 -15.96 3.34
CA MET A 71 16.01 -14.80 3.07
C MET A 71 16.17 -13.74 4.16
N GLU A 72 16.02 -12.49 3.77
CA GLU A 72 15.99 -11.33 4.65
C GLU A 72 14.66 -10.57 4.52
N VAL A 73 14.39 -9.69 5.49
CA VAL A 73 13.20 -8.85 5.48
C VAL A 73 13.19 -7.99 4.22
N GLY A 74 12.06 -8.01 3.50
CA GLY A 74 11.87 -7.32 2.23
C GLY A 74 12.01 -8.21 1.00
N ASP A 75 12.63 -9.39 1.12
CA ASP A 75 12.84 -10.28 -0.01
C ASP A 75 11.52 -10.84 -0.55
N LEU A 76 11.43 -10.91 -1.87
CA LEU A 76 10.37 -11.62 -2.58
C LEU A 76 10.71 -13.11 -2.63
N CYS A 77 9.71 -13.96 -2.41
CA CYS A 77 9.91 -15.39 -2.27
C CYS A 77 8.75 -16.21 -2.84
N LEU A 78 8.97 -17.51 -2.94
CA LEU A 78 7.91 -18.49 -2.90
C LEU A 78 7.81 -19.04 -1.47
N VAL A 79 6.60 -19.20 -0.97
CA VAL A 79 6.33 -19.74 0.37
C VAL A 79 5.29 -20.84 0.30
N GLU A 80 5.50 -21.91 1.05
CA GLU A 80 4.55 -23.02 1.18
C GLU A 80 3.58 -22.79 2.34
N ASP A 81 2.29 -22.91 2.07
CA ASP A 81 1.28 -23.11 3.09
C ASP A 81 1.20 -24.60 3.44
N LEU A 82 1.59 -24.94 4.65
CA LEU A 82 1.58 -26.31 5.15
C LEU A 82 0.18 -26.92 5.22
N LEU A 83 -0.86 -26.10 5.42
CA LEU A 83 -2.23 -26.60 5.54
C LEU A 83 -2.78 -27.04 4.19
N SER A 84 -2.54 -26.24 3.15
CA SER A 84 -2.98 -26.56 1.78
C SER A 84 -1.95 -27.34 0.96
N SER A 85 -0.70 -27.44 1.42
CA SER A 85 0.44 -27.98 0.66
C SER A 85 0.59 -27.29 -0.71
N ARG A 86 0.39 -25.96 -0.74
CA ARG A 86 0.48 -25.14 -1.94
C ARG A 86 1.49 -24.03 -1.76
N TRP A 87 2.13 -23.66 -2.85
CA TRP A 87 3.10 -22.57 -2.90
C TRP A 87 2.46 -21.27 -3.39
N TYR A 88 2.96 -20.15 -2.90
CA TYR A 88 2.44 -18.81 -3.20
C TYR A 88 3.59 -17.82 -3.37
N ARG A 89 3.35 -16.71 -4.08
CA ARG A 89 4.29 -15.58 -4.06
C ARG A 89 4.17 -14.84 -2.74
N GLY A 90 5.31 -14.60 -2.13
CA GLY A 90 5.41 -13.99 -0.82
C GLY A 90 6.40 -12.83 -0.79
N ARG A 91 6.32 -12.05 0.27
CA ARG A 91 7.35 -11.11 0.68
C ARG A 91 7.59 -11.26 2.17
N VAL A 92 8.86 -11.41 2.55
CA VAL A 92 9.24 -11.49 3.97
C VAL A 92 8.99 -10.14 4.61
N GLN A 93 8.11 -10.10 5.61
CA GLN A 93 7.80 -8.89 6.38
C GLN A 93 8.57 -8.84 7.69
N ASN A 94 8.80 -10.01 8.30
CA ASN A 94 9.49 -10.09 9.58
C ASN A 94 10.27 -11.41 9.69
N LYS A 95 11.29 -11.42 10.55
CA LYS A 95 12.13 -12.57 10.87
C LYS A 95 12.35 -12.59 12.38
N SER A 96 11.88 -13.65 13.03
CA SER A 96 12.00 -13.83 14.49
C SER A 96 12.56 -15.21 14.78
N GLY A 97 13.83 -15.26 15.18
CA GLY A 97 14.58 -16.52 15.26
C GLY A 97 14.64 -17.20 13.89
N ASP A 98 14.18 -18.45 13.83
CA ASP A 98 14.12 -19.25 12.60
C ASP A 98 12.75 -19.19 11.89
N LEU A 99 11.85 -18.31 12.34
CA LEU A 99 10.53 -18.13 11.74
C LEU A 99 10.47 -16.85 10.92
N PHE A 100 9.76 -16.93 9.81
CA PHE A 100 9.54 -15.84 8.86
C PHE A 100 8.05 -15.57 8.75
N ASP A 101 7.66 -14.31 8.92
CA ASP A 101 6.32 -13.85 8.56
C ASP A 101 6.35 -13.38 7.11
N VAL A 102 5.59 -14.07 6.26
CA VAL A 102 5.59 -13.84 4.82
C VAL A 102 4.19 -13.42 4.36
N PHE A 103 4.10 -12.21 3.82
CA PHE A 103 2.87 -11.70 3.23
C PHE A 103 2.65 -12.26 1.83
N LEU A 104 1.50 -12.88 1.62
CA LEU A 104 1.10 -13.46 0.34
C LEU A 104 0.64 -12.36 -0.61
N LEU A 105 1.45 -12.09 -1.64
CA LEU A 105 1.26 -10.98 -2.58
C LEU A 105 -0.09 -11.02 -3.30
N ASP A 106 -0.62 -12.22 -3.49
CA ASP A 106 -1.85 -12.44 -4.27
C ASP A 106 -3.09 -12.78 -3.42
N HIS A 107 -2.90 -12.94 -2.11
CA HIS A 107 -3.95 -13.42 -1.20
C HIS A 107 -4.17 -12.52 0.02
N GLY A 108 -3.18 -11.72 0.42
CA GLY A 108 -3.32 -10.74 1.51
C GLY A 108 -3.10 -11.31 2.91
N ASN A 109 -2.96 -12.64 3.03
CA ASN A 109 -2.68 -13.32 4.29
C ASN A 109 -1.19 -13.30 4.62
N ILE A 110 -0.87 -13.50 5.89
CA ILE A 110 0.50 -13.73 6.36
C ILE A 110 0.64 -15.21 6.73
N LEU A 111 1.72 -15.84 6.29
CA LEU A 111 2.13 -17.17 6.73
C LEU A 111 3.38 -17.05 7.60
N THR A 112 3.37 -17.73 8.75
CA THR A 112 4.56 -17.88 9.59
C THR A 112 5.17 -19.25 9.33
N VAL A 113 6.38 -19.28 8.77
CA VAL A 113 7.02 -20.54 8.32
C VAL A 113 8.50 -20.59 8.70
N GLY A 114 9.04 -21.81 8.76
CA GLY A 114 10.49 -22.03 8.85
C GLY A 114 11.19 -21.92 7.48
N PRO A 115 12.54 -21.86 7.44
CA PRO A 115 13.31 -21.65 6.22
C PRO A 115 13.12 -22.74 5.16
N ASN A 116 12.77 -23.96 5.57
CA ASN A 116 12.56 -25.09 4.65
C ASN A 116 11.30 -24.93 3.78
N HIS A 117 10.42 -23.99 4.12
CA HIS A 117 9.17 -23.70 3.39
C HIS A 117 9.29 -22.41 2.56
N LEU A 118 10.52 -21.93 2.37
CA LEU A 118 10.85 -20.78 1.56
C LEU A 118 11.69 -21.20 0.36
N SER A 119 11.46 -20.51 -0.76
CA SER A 119 12.23 -20.68 -1.98
C SER A 119 12.45 -19.33 -2.65
N THR A 120 13.53 -19.22 -3.44
CA THR A 120 13.71 -18.10 -4.38
C THR A 120 12.52 -18.02 -5.33
N ILE A 121 12.18 -16.80 -5.76
CA ILE A 121 11.25 -16.55 -6.85
C ILE A 121 12.02 -16.01 -8.06
N SER A 122 11.68 -16.47 -9.26
CA SER A 122 12.27 -15.97 -10.50
C SER A 122 11.51 -14.75 -11.02
N ASP A 123 12.20 -13.89 -11.77
CA ASP A 123 11.60 -12.68 -12.39
C ASP A 123 10.41 -13.01 -13.30
N SER A 124 10.41 -14.19 -13.94
CA SER A 124 9.29 -14.66 -14.76
C SER A 124 7.98 -14.75 -13.97
N LEU A 125 8.04 -15.12 -12.69
CA LEU A 125 6.87 -15.21 -11.80
C LEU A 125 6.52 -13.86 -11.17
N LEU A 126 7.32 -12.81 -11.42
CA LEU A 126 7.10 -11.44 -10.97
C LEU A 126 6.59 -10.52 -12.08
N MET A 127 6.35 -11.05 -13.28
CA MET A 127 5.79 -10.29 -14.41
C MET A 127 4.39 -9.74 -14.13
N LEU A 128 3.55 -10.48 -13.41
CA LEU A 128 2.30 -9.92 -12.88
C LEU A 128 2.58 -9.12 -11.61
N PRO A 129 1.98 -7.94 -11.43
CA PRO A 129 2.07 -7.22 -10.17
C PRO A 129 1.45 -8.04 -9.01
N PRO A 130 1.71 -7.69 -7.74
CA PRO A 130 0.94 -8.23 -6.62
C PRO A 130 -0.57 -8.01 -6.85
N LYS A 131 -1.38 -9.06 -6.66
CA LYS A 131 -2.84 -8.92 -6.75
C LYS A 131 -3.39 -8.02 -5.65
N ILE A 132 -2.80 -8.10 -4.45
CA ILE A 132 -3.21 -7.33 -3.28
C ILE A 132 -2.29 -6.13 -3.12
N VAL A 133 -2.90 -4.95 -3.03
CA VAL A 133 -2.25 -3.72 -2.57
C VAL A 133 -2.60 -3.47 -1.12
N CYS A 134 -1.64 -2.95 -0.36
CA CYS A 134 -1.82 -2.57 1.04
C CYS A 134 -1.55 -1.08 1.19
N GLY A 135 -2.15 -0.45 2.19
CA GLY A 135 -1.94 0.97 2.45
C GLY A 135 -2.61 1.48 3.70
N PHE A 136 -2.54 2.79 3.89
CA PHE A 136 -3.25 3.52 4.92
C PHE A 136 -4.21 4.53 4.29
N ILE A 137 -5.40 4.68 4.87
CA ILE A 137 -6.36 5.71 4.46
C ILE A 137 -5.84 7.07 4.94
N ALA A 138 -5.57 7.95 3.99
CA ALA A 138 -4.96 9.24 4.23
C ALA A 138 -5.96 10.30 4.72
N ASN A 139 -5.42 11.35 5.34
CA ASN A 139 -6.13 12.58 5.73
C ASN A 139 -7.30 12.37 6.72
N VAL A 140 -7.34 11.24 7.41
CA VAL A 140 -8.38 10.92 8.40
C VAL A 140 -7.75 10.44 9.71
N LEU A 141 -8.31 10.90 10.82
CA LEU A 141 -7.89 10.55 12.18
C LEU A 141 -9.12 10.32 13.05
N PRO A 142 -9.01 9.60 14.17
CA PRO A 142 -10.11 9.50 15.13
C PRO A 142 -10.50 10.89 15.67
N VAL A 143 -11.77 11.03 16.01
CA VAL A 143 -12.29 12.27 16.64
C VAL A 143 -11.66 12.50 18.01
N GLN A 144 -11.48 11.41 18.75
CA GLN A 144 -10.84 11.39 20.06
C GLN A 144 -9.43 10.80 19.95
N GLU A 145 -8.92 10.16 21.01
CA GLU A 145 -7.59 9.55 21.04
C GLU A 145 -7.50 8.27 20.20
N CYS A 146 -8.60 7.50 20.09
CA CYS A 146 -8.64 6.21 19.39
C CYS A 146 -9.89 6.06 18.53
N TRP A 147 -9.83 5.15 17.56
CA TRP A 147 -10.99 4.72 16.80
C TRP A 147 -11.95 3.94 17.69
N ASP A 148 -13.23 4.27 17.63
CA ASP A 148 -14.27 3.61 18.40
C ASP A 148 -14.97 2.50 17.59
N GLN A 149 -15.82 1.72 18.27
CA GLN A 149 -16.57 0.63 17.66
C GLN A 149 -17.44 1.07 16.46
N PRO A 150 -18.16 2.21 16.50
CA PRO A 150 -18.84 2.76 15.33
C PRO A 150 -17.91 3.00 14.13
N SER A 151 -16.71 3.52 14.36
CA SER A 151 -15.72 3.76 13.30
C SER A 151 -15.22 2.44 12.69
N GLU A 152 -14.88 1.46 13.53
CA GLU A 152 -14.46 0.12 13.09
C GLU A 152 -15.56 -0.55 12.25
N ALA A 153 -16.83 -0.46 12.69
CA ALA A 153 -17.97 -0.98 11.95
C ALA A 153 -18.16 -0.28 10.59
N TYR A 154 -17.93 1.04 10.54
CA TYR A 154 -17.96 1.79 9.29
C TYR A 154 -16.90 1.30 8.30
N PHE A 155 -15.63 1.19 8.70
CA PHE A 155 -14.58 0.71 7.80
C PHE A 155 -14.81 -0.74 7.37
N SER A 156 -15.25 -1.60 8.28
CA SER A 156 -15.62 -2.99 7.97
C SER A 156 -16.74 -3.07 6.93
N SER A 157 -17.69 -2.12 6.95
CA SER A 157 -18.78 -2.06 5.96
C SER A 157 -18.33 -1.68 4.54
N LEU A 158 -17.08 -1.21 4.39
CA LEU A 158 -16.49 -0.87 3.09
C LEU A 158 -15.85 -2.08 2.40
N ILE A 159 -15.64 -3.19 3.10
CA ILE A 159 -15.09 -4.41 2.52
C ILE A 159 -15.99 -4.90 1.39
N GLY A 160 -15.37 -5.20 0.24
CA GLY A 160 -16.04 -5.61 -0.99
C GLY A 160 -16.54 -4.45 -1.87
N ARG A 161 -16.51 -3.20 -1.38
CA ARG A 161 -16.90 -2.02 -2.17
C ARG A 161 -15.76 -1.53 -3.05
N GLN A 162 -16.13 -0.92 -4.17
CA GLN A 162 -15.19 -0.15 -4.99
C GLN A 162 -15.03 1.26 -4.43
N ILE A 163 -13.78 1.70 -4.31
CA ILE A 163 -13.38 3.01 -3.85
C ILE A 163 -12.51 3.68 -4.91
N LYS A 164 -12.66 5.00 -5.01
CA LYS A 164 -11.82 5.83 -5.87
C LYS A 164 -11.05 6.79 -5.00
N GLY A 165 -9.75 6.84 -5.20
CA GLY A 165 -8.85 7.64 -4.38
C GLY A 165 -7.65 8.14 -5.13
N TYR A 166 -6.79 8.85 -4.40
CA TYR A 166 -5.57 9.47 -4.90
C TYR A 166 -4.40 9.03 -4.04
N ILE A 167 -3.34 8.52 -4.68
CA ILE A 167 -2.11 8.17 -3.97
C ILE A 167 -1.34 9.46 -3.67
N HIS A 168 -1.13 9.73 -2.37
CA HIS A 168 -0.31 10.84 -1.86
C HIS A 168 1.16 10.46 -1.69
N GLY A 169 1.44 9.17 -1.47
CA GLY A 169 2.80 8.71 -1.26
C GLY A 169 2.89 7.19 -1.21
N LEU A 170 4.13 6.71 -1.25
CA LEU A 170 4.46 5.30 -1.08
C LEU A 170 5.44 5.17 0.08
N LEU A 171 5.18 4.21 0.95
CA LEU A 171 6.14 3.69 1.92
C LEU A 171 6.94 2.55 1.26
N PRO A 172 8.03 2.09 1.89
CA PRO A 172 8.75 0.91 1.43
C PRO A 172 7.83 -0.28 1.19
N TYR A 173 8.27 -1.14 0.28
CA TYR A 173 7.48 -2.30 -0.16
C TYR A 173 6.15 -1.90 -0.82
N LYS A 174 6.05 -0.67 -1.34
CA LYS A 174 4.90 -0.15 -2.11
C LYS A 174 3.60 -0.08 -1.29
N VAL A 175 3.70 0.17 0.01
CA VAL A 175 2.51 0.42 0.85
C VAL A 175 1.98 1.83 0.55
N LEU A 176 0.69 1.93 0.19
CA LEU A 176 0.08 3.16 -0.32
C LEU A 176 -0.33 4.11 0.81
N ILE A 177 -0.16 5.41 0.62
CA ILE A 177 -0.90 6.44 1.37
C ILE A 177 -2.02 6.96 0.46
N LEU A 178 -3.27 6.58 0.76
CA LEU A 178 -4.39 6.72 -0.16
C LEU A 178 -5.48 7.63 0.42
N GLU A 179 -5.69 8.79 -0.16
CA GLU A 179 -6.88 9.59 0.14
C GLU A 179 -8.08 9.03 -0.62
N VAL A 180 -9.20 8.86 0.09
CA VAL A 180 -10.48 8.44 -0.50
C VAL A 180 -11.53 9.49 -0.12
N PRO A 181 -11.80 10.49 -0.99
CA PRO A 181 -12.61 11.64 -0.61
C PRO A 181 -14.01 11.29 -0.10
N GLU A 182 -14.62 10.23 -0.63
CA GLU A 182 -15.94 9.76 -0.17
C GLU A 182 -15.90 9.22 1.27
N ILE A 183 -14.83 8.51 1.63
CA ILE A 183 -14.62 8.03 3.01
C ILE A 183 -14.44 9.23 3.95
N THR A 184 -13.62 10.20 3.56
CA THR A 184 -13.39 11.42 4.35
C THR A 184 -14.69 12.18 4.60
N LYS A 185 -15.52 12.37 3.57
CA LYS A 185 -16.85 13.01 3.69
C LYS A 185 -17.77 12.25 4.64
N ASP A 186 -17.81 10.93 4.51
CA ASP A 186 -18.64 10.07 5.37
C ASP A 186 -18.22 10.14 6.83
N LEU A 187 -16.92 10.04 7.12
CA LEU A 187 -16.41 10.10 8.49
C LEU A 187 -16.75 11.42 9.18
N ILE A 188 -16.62 12.55 8.47
CA ILE A 188 -17.00 13.87 9.00
C ILE A 188 -18.51 13.94 9.21
N ARG A 189 -19.32 13.55 8.21
CA ARG A 189 -20.78 13.60 8.27
C ARG A 189 -21.35 12.75 9.41
N LEU A 190 -20.76 11.58 9.64
CA LEU A 190 -21.19 10.63 10.67
C LEU A 190 -20.51 10.88 12.03
N SER A 191 -19.63 11.88 12.13
CA SER A 191 -18.84 12.16 13.34
C SER A 191 -18.01 10.95 13.82
N LEU A 192 -17.52 10.15 12.88
CA LEU A 192 -16.67 8.96 13.13
C LEU A 192 -15.19 9.28 13.02
N GLY A 193 -14.83 10.37 12.35
CA GLY A 193 -13.44 10.80 12.22
C GLY A 193 -13.35 12.30 11.96
N ARG A 194 -12.13 12.81 12.01
CA ARG A 194 -11.79 14.18 11.63
C ARG A 194 -10.83 14.18 10.46
N HIS A 195 -10.94 15.22 9.63
CA HIS A 195 -10.00 15.46 8.55
C HIS A 195 -8.73 16.14 9.10
N VAL A 196 -7.60 15.81 8.48
CA VAL A 196 -6.32 16.48 8.67
C VAL A 196 -5.69 16.72 7.30
N ASP A 197 -4.99 17.83 7.11
CA ASP A 197 -4.30 18.09 5.85
C ASP A 197 -3.21 17.06 5.55
N THR A 198 -2.87 16.94 4.27
CA THR A 198 -1.95 15.91 3.78
C THR A 198 -0.56 16.03 4.37
N ASP A 199 0.00 17.22 4.49
CA ASP A 199 1.36 17.40 5.04
C ASP A 199 1.41 16.93 6.50
N THR A 200 0.42 17.32 7.30
CA THR A 200 0.30 16.88 8.69
C THR A 200 0.09 15.36 8.79
N PHE A 201 -0.72 14.77 7.90
CA PHE A 201 -0.92 13.32 7.87
C PHE A 201 0.37 12.57 7.55
N LEU A 202 1.13 13.02 6.55
CA LEU A 202 2.39 12.40 6.14
C LEU A 202 3.44 12.47 7.26
N LEU A 203 3.54 13.58 7.98
CA LEU A 203 4.41 13.69 9.17
C LEU A 203 4.04 12.69 10.26
N LEU A 204 2.74 12.46 10.48
CA LEU A 204 2.27 11.47 11.45
C LEU A 204 2.60 10.03 11.00
N VAL A 205 2.47 9.75 9.70
CA VAL A 205 2.87 8.45 9.13
C VAL A 205 4.37 8.20 9.35
N GLU A 206 5.23 9.18 9.09
CA GLU A 206 6.67 9.06 9.33
C GLU A 206 6.99 8.81 10.81
N LEU A 207 6.26 9.46 11.72
CA LEU A 207 6.42 9.29 13.16
C LEU A 207 5.97 7.90 13.64
N VAL A 208 4.84 7.40 13.13
CA VAL A 208 4.22 6.14 13.60
C VAL A 208 4.90 4.92 13.00
N ILE A 209 5.33 5.00 11.73
CA ILE A 209 5.91 3.86 11.01
C ILE A 209 7.44 3.85 11.15
N GLU A 210 8.05 4.93 11.65
CA GLU A 210 9.49 5.09 11.83
C GLU A 210 10.30 4.90 10.52
N VAL A 211 9.67 5.12 9.36
CA VAL A 211 10.25 4.88 8.03
C VAL A 211 9.97 6.05 7.08
N PRO A 212 10.95 6.54 6.30
CA PRO A 212 10.77 7.68 5.39
C PRO A 212 9.79 7.40 4.23
N ILE A 213 8.97 8.39 3.88
CA ILE A 213 8.02 8.30 2.76
C ILE A 213 8.74 8.59 1.44
N GLN A 214 8.52 7.76 0.42
CA GLN A 214 9.04 7.96 -0.93
C GLN A 214 8.01 8.70 -1.79
N GLN A 215 8.19 10.02 -1.92
CA GLN A 215 7.29 10.89 -2.70
C GLN A 215 7.63 10.95 -4.21
N SER A 216 8.78 10.42 -4.66
CA SER A 216 9.38 10.73 -5.97
C SER A 216 9.59 9.56 -6.96
N LEU A 217 9.36 8.29 -6.57
CA LEU A 217 9.64 7.14 -7.46
C LEU A 217 8.43 6.71 -8.32
N ALA A 218 7.37 7.53 -8.37
CA ALA A 218 6.16 7.21 -9.12
C ALA A 218 6.36 7.20 -10.65
N LEU A 219 7.41 7.83 -11.17
CA LEU A 219 7.53 8.07 -12.60
C LEU A 219 7.91 6.82 -13.40
N SER A 220 8.79 5.94 -12.92
CA SER A 220 9.23 4.80 -13.75
C SER A 220 8.12 3.77 -13.99
N TRP A 221 7.37 3.40 -12.95
CA TRP A 221 6.37 2.33 -13.05
C TRP A 221 5.04 2.78 -13.71
N LEU A 222 4.63 4.04 -13.54
CA LEU A 222 3.45 4.59 -14.24
C LEU A 222 3.73 4.87 -15.71
N LEU A 223 4.97 5.25 -16.05
CA LEU A 223 5.40 5.40 -17.44
C LEU A 223 5.57 4.04 -18.13
N ASP A 224 6.04 3.01 -17.43
CA ASP A 224 6.08 1.64 -17.97
C ASP A 224 4.67 1.14 -18.29
N ARG A 225 3.68 1.37 -17.42
CA ARG A 225 2.28 0.99 -17.70
C ARG A 225 1.60 1.81 -18.79
N ARG A 226 1.99 3.08 -19.00
CA ARG A 226 1.42 3.89 -20.09
C ARG A 226 1.89 3.39 -21.47
N LYS A 227 3.06 2.74 -21.55
CA LYS A 227 3.56 2.09 -22.78
C LYS A 227 2.94 0.71 -23.03
N GLU A 228 2.34 0.07 -22.02
CA GLU A 228 1.65 -1.22 -22.15
C GLU A 228 0.19 -1.08 -22.62
N LEU A 229 -0.32 0.15 -22.71
CA LEU A 229 -1.70 0.49 -23.10
C LEU A 229 -1.79 1.28 -24.42
N GLU A 230 -0.68 1.40 -25.16
CA GLU A 230 -0.61 1.89 -26.55
C GLU A 230 -0.19 0.75 -27.49
#